data_AF-A0A968P244-F1
#
_entry.id   AF-A0A968P244-F1
#
_cell.length_a   1.000
_cell.length_b   1.000
_cell.length_c   1.000
_cell.angle_alpha   90.00
_cell.angle_beta   90.00
_cell.angle_gamma   90.00
#
_symmetry.space_group_name_H-M   'P 1'
#
loop_
_entity.id
_entity.type
_entity.pdbx_description
1 polymer ?
#
loop_
_entity_poly.entity_id
_entity_poly.type
_entity_poly.pdbx_seq_one_letter_code
_entity_poly.pdbx_strand_id
1 'polypeptide(L)'
;MQVTANTGAWHAIASASPVVQLTLLSLVGMSVVSWAIMLQKRKQFKDVEEANIPFEEMFWKSSSLDDVHDNLQDFPDSNLASVFRNGYVELKKISESNLLAITAPDSESPVLSGLDNLQRALRKAIDLEVARLEARLTFLATVGSVGPFVGLFGTVWGIMGSFQKIGQTGSASLA
;
A
#
# COMPACT_ATOMS: atom_id res chain seq x y z
N MET A 1 -11.24 33.76 47.58
CA MET A 1 -10.15 33.45 46.63
C MET A 1 -10.73 32.61 45.51
N GLN A 2 -10.95 33.17 44.32
CA GLN A 2 -11.34 32.39 43.16
C GLN A 2 -10.12 31.61 42.67
N VAL A 3 -10.13 30.29 42.87
CA VAL A 3 -9.19 29.41 42.19
C VAL A 3 -9.64 29.37 40.73
N THR A 4 -9.04 30.20 39.89
CA THR A 4 -9.20 30.05 38.43
C THR A 4 -8.46 28.79 38.03
N ALA A 5 -9.12 27.64 38.13
CA ALA A 5 -8.64 26.41 37.53
C ALA A 5 -8.52 26.70 36.02
N ASN A 6 -7.29 26.78 35.52
CA ASN A 6 -7.06 26.92 34.08
C ASN A 6 -7.39 25.57 33.43
N THR A 7 -8.66 25.40 33.05
CA THR A 7 -9.21 24.16 32.49
C THR A 7 -8.94 23.99 30.99
N GLY A 8 -8.00 24.76 30.44
CA GLY A 8 -7.62 24.63 29.03
C GLY A 8 -7.13 23.22 28.70
N ALA A 9 -7.56 22.68 27.55
CA ALA A 9 -7.12 21.36 27.06
C ALA A 9 -5.59 21.25 27.01
N TRP A 10 -4.90 22.36 26.71
CA TRP A 10 -3.45 22.46 26.75
C TRP A 10 -2.87 22.22 28.15
N HIS A 11 -3.45 22.86 29.17
CA HIS A 11 -3.03 22.68 30.55
C HIS A 11 -3.31 21.25 31.03
N ALA A 12 -4.45 20.66 30.64
CA ALA A 12 -4.77 19.27 30.95
C ALA A 12 -3.73 18.29 30.37
N ILE A 13 -3.34 18.46 29.10
CA ILE A 13 -2.30 17.65 28.45
C ILE A 13 -0.93 17.89 29.10
N ALA A 14 -0.56 19.15 29.38
CA ALA A 14 0.72 19.49 30.01
C ALA A 14 0.85 18.94 31.45
N SER A 15 -0.27 18.83 32.17
CA SER A 15 -0.33 18.26 33.52
C SER A 15 -0.44 16.72 33.57
N ALA A 16 -0.65 16.07 32.42
CA ALA A 16 -0.76 14.63 32.31
C ALA A 16 0.61 13.94 32.52
N SER A 17 0.59 12.64 32.83
CA SER A 17 1.83 11.90 33.00
C SER A 17 2.61 11.80 31.67
N PRO A 18 3.96 11.67 31.70
CA PRO A 18 4.78 11.57 30.50
C PRO A 18 4.33 10.46 29.54
N VAL A 19 3.82 9.34 30.09
CA VAL A 19 3.28 8.22 29.30
C VAL A 19 2.07 8.66 28.48
N VAL A 20 1.13 9.41 29.08
CA VAL A 20 -0.07 9.91 28.39
C VAL A 20 0.31 10.90 27.28
N GLN A 21 1.27 11.80 27.56
CA GLN A 21 1.79 12.75 26.58
C GLN A 21 2.44 12.04 25.39
N LEU A 22 3.25 11.00 25.64
CA LEU A 22 3.86 10.18 24.59
C LEU A 22 2.82 9.42 23.76
N THR A 23 1.77 8.86 24.38
CA THR A 23 0.69 8.23 23.61
C THR A 23 -0.02 9.21 22.68
N LEU A 24 -0.34 10.41 23.17
CA LEU A 24 -0.98 11.44 22.34
C LEU A 24 -0.06 11.90 21.20
N LEU A 25 1.22 12.13 21.49
CA LEU A 25 2.20 12.54 20.49
C LEU A 25 2.40 11.45 19.42
N SER A 26 2.44 10.18 19.82
CA SER A 26 2.52 9.05 18.90
C SER A 26 1.31 8.98 17.97
N LEU A 27 0.09 9.13 18.50
CA LEU A 27 -1.14 9.15 17.70
C LEU A 27 -1.17 10.31 16.70
N VAL A 28 -0.73 11.50 17.10
CA VAL A 28 -0.61 12.66 16.20
C VAL A 28 0.42 12.37 15.11
N GLY A 29 1.58 11.82 15.46
CA GLY A 29 2.61 11.42 14.48
C GLY A 29 2.08 10.41 13.47
N MET A 30 1.41 9.36 13.92
CA MET A 30 0.78 8.36 13.06
C MET A 30 -0.30 8.97 12.14
N SER A 31 -1.07 9.93 12.63
CA SER A 31 -2.07 10.66 11.83
C SER A 31 -1.42 11.45 10.69
N VAL A 32 -0.37 12.22 10.98
CA VAL A 32 0.37 13.00 9.96
C VAL A 32 0.97 12.09 8.89
N VAL A 33 1.61 10.98 9.29
CA VAL A 33 2.17 10.00 8.34
C VAL A 33 1.06 9.36 7.50
N SER A 34 -0.08 9.04 8.10
CA SER A 34 -1.21 8.44 7.38
C SER A 34 -1.76 9.36 6.30
N TRP A 35 -1.93 10.65 6.60
CA TRP A 35 -2.32 11.66 5.62
C TRP A 35 -1.29 11.83 4.51
N ALA A 36 0.01 11.86 4.84
CA ALA A 36 1.07 11.94 3.84
C ALA A 36 1.04 10.76 2.87
N ILE A 37 0.89 9.53 3.37
CA ILE A 37 0.77 8.32 2.53
C ILE A 37 -0.50 8.38 1.68
N MET A 38 -1.64 8.82 2.26
CA MET A 38 -2.91 8.91 1.53
C MET A 38 -2.83 9.86 0.34
N LEU A 39 -2.24 11.05 0.52
CA LEU A 39 -2.05 12.03 -0.56
C LEU A 39 -1.07 11.52 -1.61
N GLN A 40 0.05 10.92 -1.19
CA GLN A 40 1.01 10.33 -2.11
C GLN A 40 0.37 9.22 -2.97
N LYS A 41 -0.41 8.33 -2.35
CA LYS A 41 -1.08 7.23 -3.06
C LYS A 41 -2.15 7.73 -4.03
N ARG A 42 -2.94 8.72 -3.63
CA ARG A 42 -3.91 9.36 -4.53
C ARG A 42 -3.26 9.89 -5.81
N LYS A 43 -2.11 10.58 -5.67
CA LYS A 43 -1.35 11.03 -6.84
C LYS A 43 -0.82 9.84 -7.65
N GLN A 44 -0.18 8.87 -7.01
CA GLN A 44 0.39 7.70 -7.69
C GLN A 44 -0.65 6.93 -8.51
N PHE A 45 -1.85 6.68 -7.97
CA PHE A 45 -2.90 5.99 -8.70
C PHE A 45 -3.37 6.79 -9.91
N LYS A 46 -3.54 8.11 -9.75
CA LYS A 46 -3.92 8.98 -10.84
C LYS A 46 -2.86 9.00 -11.95
N ASP A 47 -1.59 9.15 -11.59
CA ASP A 47 -0.48 9.18 -12.56
C ASP A 47 -0.40 7.86 -13.36
N VAL A 48 -0.61 6.71 -12.70
CA VAL A 48 -0.62 5.39 -13.36
C VAL A 48 -1.82 5.19 -14.27
N GLU A 49 -3.00 5.63 -13.85
CA GLU A 49 -4.22 5.57 -14.66
C GLU A 49 -4.08 6.42 -15.92
N GLU A 50 -3.60 7.66 -15.78
CA GLU A 50 -3.32 8.55 -16.91
C GLU A 50 -2.24 8.00 -17.85
N ALA A 51 -1.20 7.34 -17.31
CA ALA A 51 -0.15 6.71 -18.11
C ALA A 51 -0.61 5.45 -18.86
N ASN A 52 -1.65 4.74 -18.38
CA ASN A 52 -2.16 3.54 -19.04
C ASN A 52 -3.05 3.85 -20.25
N ILE A 53 -3.79 4.96 -20.23
CA ILE A 53 -4.70 5.37 -21.32
C ILE A 53 -4.01 5.35 -22.70
N PRO A 54 -2.87 6.04 -22.91
CA PRO A 54 -2.27 6.11 -24.25
C PRO A 54 -1.62 4.78 -24.67
N PHE A 55 -1.13 3.97 -23.72
CA PHE A 55 -0.64 2.62 -24.01
C PHE A 55 -1.79 1.71 -24.46
N GLU A 56 -2.93 1.75 -23.77
CA GLU A 56 -4.11 0.96 -24.12
C GLU A 56 -4.64 1.32 -25.50
N GLU A 57 -4.72 2.61 -25.82
CA GLU A 57 -5.12 3.08 -27.15
C GLU A 57 -4.16 2.60 -28.25
N MET A 58 -2.85 2.64 -28.01
CA MET A 58 -1.84 2.11 -28.93
C MET A 58 -1.98 0.59 -29.09
N PHE A 59 -2.13 -0.14 -27.97
CA PHE A 59 -2.28 -1.59 -27.96
C PHE A 59 -3.45 -2.06 -28.84
N TRP A 60 -4.63 -1.46 -28.68
CA TRP A 60 -5.82 -1.83 -29.47
C TRP A 60 -5.75 -1.41 -30.94
N LYS A 61 -4.94 -0.39 -31.28
CA LYS A 61 -4.72 0.05 -32.68
C LYS A 61 -3.64 -0.77 -33.40
N SER A 62 -2.76 -1.43 -32.65
CA SER A 62 -1.66 -2.21 -33.22
C SER A 62 -2.16 -3.43 -34.00
N SER A 63 -1.52 -3.73 -35.12
CA SER A 63 -1.81 -4.90 -35.96
C SER A 63 -1.11 -6.16 -35.48
N SER A 64 -0.01 -6.02 -34.75
CA SER A 64 0.78 -7.14 -34.23
C SER A 64 1.37 -6.82 -32.86
N LEU A 65 1.69 -7.88 -32.10
CA LEU A 65 2.32 -7.74 -30.78
C LEU A 65 3.79 -7.31 -30.87
N ASP A 66 4.44 -7.57 -32.01
CA ASP A 66 5.77 -7.05 -32.32
C ASP A 66 5.75 -5.52 -32.44
N ASP A 67 4.72 -4.96 -33.12
CA ASP A 67 4.53 -3.49 -33.19
C ASP A 67 4.41 -2.87 -31.80
N VAL A 68 3.66 -3.51 -30.88
CA VAL A 68 3.53 -3.04 -29.50
C VAL A 68 4.86 -3.08 -28.74
N HIS A 69 5.67 -4.12 -28.99
CA HIS A 69 6.99 -4.27 -28.34
C HIS A 69 7.98 -3.20 -28.79
N ASP A 70 8.00 -2.88 -30.09
CA ASP A 70 8.91 -1.89 -30.66
C ASP A 70 8.59 -0.46 -30.16
N ASN A 71 7.31 -0.16 -29.95
CA ASN A 71 6.83 1.14 -29.44
C ASN A 71 6.75 1.20 -27.91
N LEU A 72 7.24 0.18 -27.19
CA LEU A 72 7.09 0.08 -25.74
C LEU A 72 7.89 1.16 -24.97
N GLN A 73 8.95 1.68 -25.60
CA GLN A 73 9.81 2.71 -25.01
C GLN A 73 9.10 4.05 -24.82
N ASP A 74 8.02 4.30 -25.57
CA ASP A 74 7.22 5.53 -25.47
C ASP A 74 6.32 5.54 -24.23
N PHE A 75 6.18 4.40 -23.53
CA PHE A 75 5.28 4.22 -22.38
C PHE A 75 6.02 3.68 -21.12
N PRO A 76 7.08 4.35 -20.63
CA PRO A 76 7.87 3.85 -19.50
C PRO A 76 7.11 3.83 -18.17
N ASP A 77 6.14 4.72 -18.00
CA ASP A 77 5.37 4.88 -16.76
C ASP A 77 4.09 4.04 -16.70
N SER A 78 3.75 3.33 -17.79
CA SER A 78 2.58 2.45 -17.82
C SER A 78 2.89 1.11 -17.16
N ASN A 79 2.09 0.76 -16.15
CA ASN A 79 2.16 -0.57 -15.54
C ASN A 79 1.67 -1.65 -16.51
N LEU A 80 0.73 -1.31 -17.41
CA LEU A 80 0.24 -2.25 -18.42
C LEU A 80 1.34 -2.57 -19.45
N ALA A 81 2.13 -1.57 -19.85
CA ALA A 81 3.33 -1.77 -20.67
C ALA A 81 4.37 -2.69 -19.98
N SER A 82 4.55 -2.54 -18.67
CA SER A 82 5.43 -3.41 -17.88
C SER A 82 4.95 -4.87 -17.86
N VAL A 83 3.64 -5.11 -17.68
CA VAL A 83 3.05 -6.46 -17.76
C VAL A 83 3.19 -7.04 -19.17
N PHE A 84 2.90 -6.24 -20.21
CA PHE A 84 3.06 -6.63 -21.60
C PHE A 84 4.49 -7.08 -21.90
N ARG A 85 5.50 -6.30 -21.47
CA ARG A 85 6.93 -6.63 -21.65
C ARG A 85 7.26 -8.03 -21.14
N ASN A 86 6.80 -8.36 -19.94
CA ASN A 86 7.07 -9.65 -19.30
C ASN A 86 6.33 -10.79 -20.00
N GLY A 87 5.12 -10.55 -20.50
CA GLY A 87 4.34 -11.52 -21.27
C GLY A 87 4.87 -11.77 -22.68
N TYR A 88 5.27 -10.71 -23.38
CA TYR A 88 5.73 -10.77 -24.77
C TYR A 88 7.00 -11.62 -24.91
N VAL A 89 7.95 -11.53 -23.95
CA VAL A 89 9.15 -12.37 -23.95
C VAL A 89 8.80 -13.85 -23.87
N GLU A 90 7.80 -14.23 -23.07
CA GLU A 90 7.38 -15.63 -22.93
C GLU A 90 6.56 -16.09 -24.14
N LEU A 91 5.71 -15.22 -24.68
CA LEU A 91 4.96 -15.48 -25.90
C LEU A 91 5.89 -15.74 -27.10
N LYS A 92 6.96 -14.95 -27.24
CA LYS A 92 7.94 -15.12 -28.31
C LYS A 92 8.64 -16.48 -28.24
N LYS A 93 9.02 -16.93 -27.05
CA LYS A 93 9.59 -18.28 -26.84
C LYS A 93 8.63 -19.40 -27.25
N ILE A 94 7.33 -19.23 -26.97
CA ILE A 94 6.31 -20.21 -27.37
C ILE A 94 6.17 -20.24 -28.89
N SER A 95 6.15 -19.09 -29.55
CA SER A 95 6.08 -18.99 -31.00
C SER A 95 7.27 -19.68 -31.68
N GLU A 96 8.49 -19.41 -31.19
CA GLU A 96 9.72 -20.04 -31.68
C GLU A 96 9.76 -21.55 -31.39
N SER A 97 9.32 -21.98 -30.20
CA SER A 97 9.27 -23.40 -29.83
C SER A 97 8.21 -24.18 -30.62
N ASN A 98 7.07 -23.56 -30.92
CA ASN A 98 6.02 -24.16 -31.74
C ASN A 98 6.47 -24.30 -33.20
N LEU A 99 7.20 -23.31 -33.74
CA LEU A 99 7.85 -23.42 -35.05
C LEU A 99 8.82 -24.62 -35.12
N LEU A 100 9.60 -24.84 -34.06
CA LEU A 100 10.49 -26.00 -33.95
C LEU A 100 9.73 -27.33 -33.81
N ALA A 101 8.61 -27.35 -33.09
CA ALA A 101 7.76 -28.53 -32.97
C ALA A 101 7.06 -28.91 -34.28
N ILE A 102 6.68 -27.94 -35.12
CA ILE A 102 6.14 -28.20 -36.47
C ILE A 102 7.18 -28.91 -37.35
N THR A 103 8.48 -28.65 -37.14
CA THR A 103 9.55 -29.34 -37.87
C THR A 103 9.94 -30.72 -37.29
N ALA A 104 9.40 -31.12 -36.13
CA ALA A 104 9.68 -32.38 -35.45
C ALA A 104 8.38 -32.97 -34.83
N PRO A 105 7.60 -33.76 -35.58
CA PRO A 105 6.20 -34.08 -35.28
C PRO A 105 5.94 -35.03 -34.08
N ASP A 106 6.96 -35.48 -33.34
CA ASP A 106 6.83 -36.51 -32.30
C ASP A 106 6.49 -35.96 -30.89
N SER A 107 6.20 -34.67 -30.73
CA SER A 107 5.88 -34.07 -29.42
C SER A 107 4.47 -33.46 -29.39
N GLU A 108 3.48 -34.23 -28.92
CA GLU A 108 2.07 -33.81 -28.84
C GLU A 108 1.73 -32.91 -27.63
N SER A 109 2.70 -32.56 -26.77
CA SER A 109 2.47 -31.84 -25.49
C SER A 109 3.10 -30.45 -25.27
N PRO A 110 3.93 -29.85 -26.15
CA PRO A 110 4.66 -28.61 -25.82
C PRO A 110 3.80 -27.34 -25.85
N VAL A 111 2.75 -27.28 -26.69
CA VAL A 111 1.94 -26.05 -26.88
C VAL A 111 1.05 -25.75 -25.67
N LEU A 112 0.38 -26.75 -25.08
CA LEU A 112 -0.41 -26.56 -23.87
C LEU A 112 0.47 -26.08 -22.70
N SER A 113 1.65 -26.69 -22.54
CA SER A 113 2.61 -26.29 -21.49
C SER A 113 3.14 -24.87 -21.69
N GLY A 114 3.35 -24.44 -22.94
CA GLY A 114 3.74 -23.07 -23.28
C GLY A 114 2.69 -22.05 -22.84
N LEU A 115 1.42 -22.26 -23.20
CA LEU A 115 0.33 -21.34 -22.83
C LEU A 115 0.14 -21.25 -21.31
N ASP A 116 0.25 -22.37 -20.59
CA ASP A 116 0.22 -22.39 -19.13
C ASP A 116 1.38 -21.58 -18.51
N ASN A 117 2.58 -21.69 -19.09
CA ASN A 117 3.74 -20.92 -18.66
C ASN A 117 3.57 -19.40 -18.92
N LEU A 118 3.02 -19.02 -20.08
CA LEU A 118 2.68 -17.62 -20.38
C LEU A 118 1.65 -17.06 -19.40
N GLN A 119 0.57 -17.81 -19.14
CA GLN A 119 -0.44 -17.40 -18.16
C GLN A 119 0.17 -17.22 -16.77
N ARG A 120 1.06 -18.11 -16.35
CA ARG A 120 1.76 -18.02 -15.06
C ARG A 120 2.70 -16.81 -15.01
N ALA A 121 3.42 -16.53 -16.10
CA ALA A 121 4.30 -15.37 -16.23
C ALA A 121 3.52 -14.05 -16.15
N LEU A 122 2.39 -13.95 -16.86
CA LEU A 122 1.50 -12.79 -16.82
C LEU A 122 0.90 -12.58 -15.43
N ARG A 123 0.39 -13.63 -14.78
CA ARG A 123 -0.11 -13.53 -13.39
C ARG A 123 0.97 -13.03 -12.45
N LYS A 124 2.18 -13.59 -12.53
CA LYS A 124 3.32 -13.13 -11.71
C LYS A 124 3.65 -11.66 -11.97
N ALA A 125 3.63 -11.21 -13.23
CA ALA A 125 3.90 -9.81 -13.57
C ALA A 125 2.83 -8.87 -13.00
N ILE A 126 1.55 -9.26 -13.09
CA ILE A 126 0.42 -8.53 -12.48
C ILE A 126 0.60 -8.45 -10.97
N ASP A 127 0.88 -9.58 -10.29
CA ASP A 127 1.06 -9.62 -8.84
C ASP A 127 2.21 -8.72 -8.38
N LEU A 128 3.30 -8.65 -9.13
CA LEU A 128 4.43 -7.76 -8.83
C LEU A 128 4.05 -6.28 -8.94
N GLU A 129 3.32 -5.89 -9.98
CA GLU A 129 2.87 -4.50 -10.13
C GLU A 129 1.80 -4.13 -9.10
N VAL A 130 0.89 -5.05 -8.77
CA VAL A 130 -0.07 -4.87 -7.67
C VAL A 130 0.68 -4.68 -6.35
N ALA A 131 1.64 -5.55 -6.03
CA ALA A 131 2.43 -5.42 -4.80
C ALA A 131 3.19 -4.08 -4.71
N ARG A 132 3.69 -3.59 -5.85
CA ARG A 132 4.34 -2.27 -5.95
C ARG A 132 3.34 -1.13 -5.68
N LEU A 133 2.13 -1.23 -6.22
CA LEU A 133 1.04 -0.27 -5.98
C LEU A 133 0.51 -0.34 -4.54
N GLU A 134 0.55 -1.50 -3.90
CA GLU A 134 0.11 -1.68 -2.51
C GLU A 134 1.15 -1.25 -1.46
N ALA A 135 2.41 -1.03 -1.88
CA ALA A 135 3.47 -0.61 -0.96
C ALA A 135 3.02 0.56 -0.07
N ARG A 136 3.26 0.47 1.24
CA ARG A 136 2.85 1.44 2.28
C ARG A 136 1.36 1.43 2.66
N LEU A 137 0.47 0.76 1.92
CA LEU A 137 -0.93 0.58 2.36
C LEU A 137 -1.01 -0.31 3.61
N THR A 138 -0.12 -1.29 3.74
CA THR A 138 -0.01 -2.12 4.95
C THR A 138 0.22 -1.28 6.20
N PHE A 139 1.01 -0.21 6.12
CA PHE A 139 1.22 0.69 7.24
C PHE A 139 -0.09 1.39 7.66
N LEU A 140 -0.87 1.88 6.69
CA LEU A 140 -2.19 2.45 6.95
C LEU A 140 -3.13 1.44 7.61
N ALA A 141 -3.12 0.19 7.13
CA ALA A 141 -3.91 -0.89 7.72
C ALA A 141 -3.49 -1.19 9.17
N THR A 142 -2.19 -1.22 9.45
CA THR A 142 -1.66 -1.40 10.81
C THR A 142 -2.01 -0.23 11.72
N VAL A 143 -1.85 1.01 11.27
CA VAL A 143 -2.22 2.19 12.07
C VAL A 143 -3.73 2.21 12.34
N GLY A 144 -4.54 1.87 11.34
CA GLY A 144 -5.99 1.78 11.49
C GLY A 144 -6.44 0.72 12.50
N SER A 145 -5.77 -0.42 12.57
CA SER A 145 -6.11 -1.51 13.51
C SER A 145 -5.48 -1.35 14.90
N VAL A 146 -4.24 -0.86 14.99
CA VAL A 146 -3.47 -0.76 16.24
C VAL A 146 -3.72 0.58 16.94
N GLY A 147 -4.02 1.65 16.21
CA GLY A 147 -4.24 3.01 16.75
C GLY A 147 -5.26 3.08 17.89
N PRO A 148 -6.44 2.43 17.80
CA PRO A 148 -7.40 2.39 18.90
C PRO A 148 -6.84 1.80 20.19
N PHE A 149 -6.01 0.76 20.09
CA PHE A 149 -5.39 0.13 21.26
C PHE A 149 -4.31 1.03 21.90
N VAL A 150 -3.56 1.78 21.10
CA VAL A 150 -2.60 2.79 21.61
C VAL A 150 -3.34 3.89 22.38
N GLY A 151 -4.49 4.34 21.86
CA GLY A 151 -5.34 5.31 22.56
C GLY A 151 -5.91 4.76 23.87
N LEU A 152 -6.44 3.53 23.84
CA LEU A 152 -6.96 2.84 25.03
C LEU A 152 -5.88 2.64 26.10
N PHE A 153 -4.65 2.30 25.70
CA PHE A 153 -3.53 2.20 26.63
C PHE A 153 -3.28 3.54 27.37
N GLY A 154 -3.28 4.66 26.64
CA GLY A 154 -3.13 5.99 27.24
C GLY A 154 -4.22 6.32 28.24
N THR A 155 -5.48 5.97 27.96
CA THR A 155 -6.61 6.23 28.87
C THR A 155 -6.52 5.36 30.13
N VAL A 156 -6.23 4.07 30.00
CA VAL A 156 -6.05 3.15 31.13
C VAL A 156 -4.93 3.63 32.04
N TRP A 157 -3.78 4.01 31.46
CA TRP A 157 -2.65 4.53 32.23
C TRP A 157 -2.99 5.84 32.97
N GLY A 158 -3.68 6.77 32.30
CA GLY A 158 -4.12 8.02 32.92
C GLY A 158 -5.07 7.81 34.10
N ILE A 159 -6.03 6.88 33.95
CA ILE A 159 -6.98 6.52 35.01
C ILE A 159 -6.24 5.85 36.18
N MET A 160 -5.33 4.90 35.91
CA MET A 160 -4.52 4.23 36.93
C MET A 160 -3.69 5.24 37.74
N GLY A 161 -3.01 6.17 37.07
CA GLY A 161 -2.23 7.22 37.73
C GLY A 161 -3.10 8.16 38.57
N SER A 162 -4.34 8.40 38.17
CA SER A 162 -5.30 9.20 38.94
C SER A 162 -5.75 8.48 40.21
N PHE A 163 -6.07 7.18 40.12
CA PHE A 163 -6.43 6.37 41.30
C PHE A 163 -5.27 6.20 42.28
N GLN A 164 -4.04 6.06 41.79
CA GLN A 164 -2.85 6.02 42.65
C GLN A 164 -2.69 7.31 43.46
N LYS A 165 -2.88 8.48 42.84
CA LYS A 165 -2.84 9.77 43.54
C LYS A 165 -3.90 9.85 44.63
N ILE A 166 -5.15 9.46 44.34
CA ILE A 166 -6.26 9.42 45.31
C ILE A 166 -5.94 8.48 46.48
N GLY A 167 -5.36 7.31 46.20
CA GLY A 167 -4.96 6.34 47.23
C GLY A 167 -3.86 6.86 48.15
N GLN A 168 -2.92 7.66 47.62
CA GLN A 168 -1.85 8.28 48.42
C GLN A 168 -2.33 9.46 49.27
N THR A 169 -3.31 10.24 48.80
CA THR A 169 -3.84 11.40 49.54
C THR A 169 -4.89 11.02 50.59
N GLY A 170 -5.31 9.76 50.66
CA GLY A 170 -6.23 9.23 51.68
C GLY A 170 -7.63 9.85 51.68
N SER A 171 -7.92 10.72 50.72
CA SER A 171 -9.17 11.46 50.59
C SER A 171 -9.49 11.65 49.12
N ALA A 172 -10.62 11.08 48.70
CA ALA A 172 -11.20 11.27 47.37
C ALA A 172 -11.99 12.58 47.36
N SER A 173 -11.31 13.73 47.50
CA SER A 173 -11.98 15.01 47.28
C SER A 173 -12.15 15.22 45.77
N LEU A 174 -13.31 14.80 45.26
CA LEU A 174 -13.84 15.17 43.94
C LEU A 174 -14.70 16.43 44.12
N ALA A 175 -14.07 17.54 44.48
CA ALA A 175 -14.67 18.87 44.54
C ALA A 175 -13.56 19.94 44.55
#